data_AF-A0A7S4QEB8-F1
#
_entry.id   AF-A0A7S4QEB8-F1
#
_cell.length_a   1.000
_cell.length_b   1.000
_cell.length_c   1.000
_cell.angle_alpha   90.00
_cell.angle_beta   90.00
_cell.angle_gamma   90.00
#
_symmetry.space_group_name_H-M   'P 1'
#
loop_
_entity.id
_entity.type
_entity.pdbx_description
1 polymer ?
#
loop_
_entity_poly.entity_id
_entity_poly.type
_entity_poly.pdbx_seq_one_letter_code
_entity_poly.pdbx_strand_id
1 'polypeptide(L)'
;STHYADITGEVPWIEDMITKYDAKAKEANVALLPFAGYDCVPSELGIYLAVKALKNVIAEDQKGVDLDNVVKDVTLVFANDGANSGFPKGTVQTVLDGVNKSFEKKEEADSQPIKKIPFNSPEYESIMSSALSTKHFLLPSWSEAQNEYTAPNFMSPINIPVLYRAGPSIGVNSKVLISDRSRISSSQYSILSGYGFIPIQAAILSFMFGLTLLLLPPVRKMLQRMLNTYSYDGHANGKVILDTEVTSLISHSSNSDEKWKGLSRMVLPGDPGVYCTGLLGASVASVLLDTTTTTTAETDSTKATLPPLSGFHSPVDAFSTSPDNVDLLEAYLTQMDSQITLGATRSSK
;
A
#
# COMPACT_ATOMS: atom_id res chain seq x y z
N SER A 1 -16.95 -16.55 18.24
CA SER A 1 -16.47 -15.73 17.12
C SER A 1 -15.01 -15.42 17.35
N THR A 2 -14.19 -15.39 16.29
CA THR A 2 -12.74 -15.13 16.39
C THR A 2 -12.33 -14.26 15.22
N HIS A 3 -11.79 -13.08 15.51
CA HIS A 3 -11.23 -12.18 14.50
C HIS A 3 -9.90 -12.71 13.97
N TYR A 4 -9.51 -12.27 12.77
CA TYR A 4 -8.30 -12.74 12.10
C TYR A 4 -7.53 -11.58 11.47
N ALA A 5 -6.21 -11.64 11.54
CA ALA A 5 -5.31 -10.78 10.78
C ALA A 5 -4.10 -11.58 10.29
N ASP A 6 -3.63 -11.29 9.09
CA ASP A 6 -2.41 -11.89 8.53
C ASP A 6 -1.66 -10.90 7.63
N ILE A 7 -0.44 -11.28 7.22
CA ILE A 7 0.42 -10.47 6.34
C ILE A 7 0.40 -10.93 4.88
N THR A 8 -0.61 -11.69 4.45
CA THR A 8 -0.59 -12.25 3.08
C THR A 8 -0.67 -11.15 2.03
N GLY A 9 0.18 -11.23 1.00
CA GLY A 9 0.16 -10.35 -0.18
C GLY A 9 -0.54 -11.00 -1.39
N GLU A 10 -1.25 -12.11 -1.20
CA GLU A 10 -1.80 -12.92 -2.29
C GLU A 10 -3.23 -12.51 -2.69
N VAL A 11 -3.35 -11.45 -3.50
CA VAL A 11 -4.66 -10.93 -3.96
C VAL A 11 -5.58 -12.02 -4.56
N PRO A 12 -5.13 -12.91 -5.47
CA PRO A 12 -6.00 -13.95 -6.03
C PRO A 12 -6.48 -14.98 -5.00
N TRP A 13 -5.67 -15.26 -3.99
CA TRP A 13 -6.06 -16.15 -2.89
C TRP A 13 -7.14 -15.50 -2.02
N ILE A 14 -6.96 -14.21 -1.69
CA ILE A 14 -7.96 -13.46 -0.94
C ILE A 14 -9.27 -13.31 -1.71
N GLU A 15 -9.24 -13.14 -3.03
CA GLU A 15 -10.45 -13.16 -3.88
C GLU A 15 -11.24 -14.48 -3.73
N ASP A 16 -10.53 -15.61 -3.69
CA ASP A 16 -11.14 -16.92 -3.44
C ASP A 16 -11.71 -17.02 -2.01
N MET A 17 -11.02 -16.44 -1.02
CA MET A 17 -11.48 -16.45 0.38
C MET A 17 -12.70 -15.55 0.60
N ILE A 18 -12.74 -14.37 -0.04
CA ILE A 18 -13.90 -13.48 -0.05
C ILE A 18 -15.13 -14.23 -0.57
N THR A 19 -14.99 -14.88 -1.73
CA THR A 19 -16.08 -15.66 -2.35
C THR A 19 -16.62 -16.75 -1.42
N LYS A 20 -15.75 -17.37 -0.61
CA LYS A 20 -16.13 -18.49 0.28
C LYS A 20 -16.67 -18.05 1.64
N TYR A 21 -16.14 -16.98 2.22
CA TYR A 21 -16.28 -16.71 3.65
C TYR A 21 -16.75 -15.30 4.02
N ASP A 22 -16.76 -14.33 3.11
CA ASP A 22 -17.11 -12.94 3.45
C ASP A 22 -18.52 -12.79 4.03
N ALA A 23 -19.53 -13.40 3.39
CA ALA A 23 -20.90 -13.35 3.86
C ALA A 23 -21.08 -13.97 5.26
N LYS A 24 -20.41 -15.09 5.53
CA LYS A 24 -20.44 -15.76 6.85
C LYS A 24 -19.73 -14.92 7.92
N ALA A 25 -18.63 -14.29 7.56
CA ALA A 25 -17.89 -13.41 8.45
C ALA A 25 -18.73 -12.18 8.83
N LYS A 26 -19.43 -11.58 7.87
CA LYS A 26 -20.39 -10.48 8.10
C LYS A 26 -21.55 -10.90 9.00
N GLU A 27 -22.19 -12.04 8.71
CA GLU A 27 -23.26 -12.58 9.56
C GLU A 27 -22.81 -12.83 11.00
N ALA A 28 -21.57 -13.29 11.17
CA ALA A 28 -20.98 -13.57 12.48
C ALA A 28 -20.35 -12.33 13.17
N ASN A 29 -20.40 -11.14 12.56
CA ASN A 29 -19.71 -9.92 13.00
C ASN A 29 -18.20 -10.14 13.23
N VAL A 30 -17.54 -10.89 12.34
CA VAL A 30 -16.11 -11.20 12.38
C VAL A 30 -15.36 -10.38 11.36
N ALA A 31 -14.42 -9.55 11.81
CA ALA A 31 -13.39 -8.92 10.97
C ALA A 31 -12.30 -9.92 10.55
N LEU A 32 -11.98 -9.96 9.26
CA LEU A 32 -10.91 -10.73 8.65
C LEU A 32 -9.99 -9.76 7.89
N LEU A 33 -8.78 -9.55 8.41
CA LEU A 33 -7.85 -8.48 8.01
C LEU A 33 -6.59 -9.04 7.32
N PRO A 34 -6.67 -9.48 6.04
CA PRO A 34 -5.46 -9.79 5.28
C PRO A 34 -4.64 -8.52 5.01
N PHE A 35 -3.42 -8.69 4.49
CA PHE A 35 -2.52 -7.59 4.09
C PHE A 35 -2.01 -6.70 5.25
N ALA A 36 -1.95 -7.22 6.48
CA ALA A 36 -1.44 -6.54 7.68
C ALA A 36 0.09 -6.36 7.73
N GLY A 37 0.76 -6.32 6.58
CA GLY A 37 2.21 -6.20 6.47
C GLY A 37 2.66 -4.93 5.75
N TYR A 38 3.95 -4.90 5.40
CA TYR A 38 4.59 -3.80 4.64
C TYR A 38 3.88 -3.48 3.33
N ASP A 39 3.28 -4.49 2.69
CA ASP A 39 2.76 -4.40 1.33
C ASP A 39 1.59 -3.41 1.20
N CYS A 40 0.81 -3.19 2.26
CA CYS A 40 -0.42 -2.39 2.18
C CYS A 40 -0.62 -1.41 3.33
N VAL A 41 -0.35 -1.80 4.59
CA VAL A 41 -0.64 -0.96 5.77
C VAL A 41 0.03 0.42 5.68
N PRO A 42 1.33 0.54 5.35
CA PRO A 42 1.97 1.85 5.23
C PRO A 42 1.32 2.70 4.13
N SER A 43 1.01 2.10 2.97
CA SER A 43 0.40 2.85 1.86
C SER A 43 -1.00 3.33 2.19
N GLU A 44 -1.85 2.49 2.76
CA GLU A 44 -3.21 2.88 3.15
C GLU A 44 -3.18 3.97 4.22
N LEU A 45 -2.37 3.79 5.27
CA LEU A 45 -2.26 4.76 6.35
C LEU A 45 -1.68 6.09 5.86
N GLY A 46 -0.65 6.03 5.01
CA GLY A 46 -0.03 7.21 4.40
C GLY A 46 -1.02 8.04 3.60
N ILE A 47 -1.84 7.38 2.77
CA ILE A 47 -2.90 8.05 2.01
C ILE A 47 -3.93 8.65 2.95
N TYR A 48 -4.46 7.86 3.89
CA TYR A 48 -5.47 8.33 4.84
C TYR A 48 -5.00 9.60 5.57
N LEU A 49 -3.77 9.58 6.10
CA LEU A 49 -3.20 10.70 6.85
C LEU A 49 -2.93 11.92 5.96
N ALA A 50 -2.43 11.73 4.74
CA ALA A 50 -2.20 12.83 3.81
C ALA A 50 -3.52 13.46 3.33
N VAL A 51 -4.57 12.66 3.11
CA VAL A 51 -5.92 13.13 2.81
C VAL A 51 -6.51 13.89 4.00
N LYS A 52 -6.36 13.37 5.23
CA LYS A 52 -6.77 14.05 6.47
C LYS A 52 -6.11 15.44 6.58
N ALA A 53 -4.79 15.51 6.39
CA ALA A 53 -4.04 16.77 6.41
C ALA A 53 -4.50 17.76 5.33
N LEU A 54 -4.74 17.27 4.10
CA LEU A 54 -5.25 18.09 2.99
C LEU A 54 -6.65 18.65 3.30
N LYS A 55 -7.57 17.79 3.75
CA LYS A 55 -8.95 18.19 4.06
C LYS A 55 -8.99 19.24 5.17
N ASN A 56 -8.16 19.07 6.21
CA ASN A 56 -8.09 20.02 7.32
C ASN A 56 -7.67 21.42 6.87
N VAL A 57 -6.58 21.53 6.09
CA VAL A 57 -6.09 22.85 5.65
C VAL A 57 -7.07 23.54 4.69
N ILE A 58 -7.76 22.78 3.83
CA ILE A 58 -8.77 23.33 2.92
C ILE A 58 -10.01 23.79 3.70
N ALA A 59 -10.45 23.01 4.70
CA ALA A 59 -11.60 23.38 5.54
C ALA A 59 -11.36 24.66 6.34
N GLU A 60 -10.12 24.88 6.80
CA GLU A 60 -9.72 26.09 7.51
C GLU A 60 -9.69 27.33 6.59
N ASP A 61 -9.20 27.19 5.35
CA ASP A 61 -9.07 28.30 4.40
C ASP A 61 -10.36 28.59 3.61
N GLN A 62 -11.10 27.54 3.21
CA GLN A 62 -12.20 27.61 2.25
C GLN A 62 -13.44 26.86 2.73
N LYS A 63 -14.39 27.63 3.26
CA LYS A 63 -15.69 27.09 3.67
C LYS A 63 -16.56 26.76 2.46
N GLY A 64 -17.18 25.58 2.48
CA GLY A 64 -18.15 25.15 1.47
C GLY A 64 -17.56 24.38 0.29
N VAL A 65 -16.27 24.02 0.32
CA VAL A 65 -15.67 23.09 -0.64
C VAL A 65 -16.15 21.67 -0.34
N ASP A 66 -16.54 20.91 -1.38
CA ASP A 66 -16.78 19.47 -1.26
C ASP A 66 -15.46 18.75 -1.04
N LEU A 67 -15.19 18.39 0.22
CA LEU A 67 -13.97 17.71 0.63
C LEU A 67 -13.94 16.24 0.19
N ASP A 68 -15.06 15.62 -0.13
CA ASP A 68 -15.11 14.18 -0.42
C ASP A 68 -14.56 13.83 -1.80
N ASN A 69 -14.51 14.81 -2.71
CA ASN A 69 -13.99 14.65 -4.07
C ASN A 69 -12.81 15.56 -4.38
N VAL A 70 -12.14 16.04 -3.33
CA VAL A 70 -11.06 17.03 -3.44
C VAL A 70 -9.76 16.43 -3.98
N VAL A 71 -9.50 15.15 -3.71
CA VAL A 71 -8.28 14.46 -4.14
C VAL A 71 -8.30 14.25 -5.66
N LYS A 72 -7.18 14.56 -6.33
CA LYS A 72 -6.98 14.37 -7.78
C LYS A 72 -5.98 13.27 -8.08
N ASP A 73 -4.82 13.32 -7.44
CA ASP A 73 -3.75 12.35 -7.64
C ASP A 73 -3.09 11.99 -6.31
N VAL A 74 -2.61 10.74 -6.21
CA VAL A 74 -1.88 10.21 -5.07
C VAL A 74 -0.54 9.68 -5.56
N THR A 75 0.54 10.06 -4.90
CA THR A 75 1.89 9.52 -5.15
C THR A 75 2.47 8.97 -3.85
N LEU A 76 2.85 7.69 -3.89
CA LEU A 76 3.56 7.00 -2.82
C LEU A 76 5.01 6.80 -3.26
N VAL A 77 5.97 7.16 -2.42
CA VAL A 77 7.40 6.95 -2.68
C VAL A 77 8.03 6.23 -1.51
N PHE A 78 8.33 4.95 -1.73
CA PHE A 78 9.04 4.11 -0.77
C PHE A 78 10.55 4.27 -0.88
N ALA A 79 11.24 4.27 0.26
CA ALA A 79 12.68 4.16 0.36
C ALA A 79 13.08 3.18 1.44
N ASN A 80 14.22 2.52 1.26
CA ASN A 80 14.83 1.70 2.30
C ASN A 80 16.24 2.21 2.58
N ASP A 81 16.57 2.47 3.85
CA ASP A 81 17.86 3.03 4.29
C ASP A 81 18.99 1.97 4.36
N GLY A 82 18.95 0.96 3.50
CA GLY A 82 19.89 -0.17 3.60
C GLY A 82 20.15 -0.88 2.28
N ALA A 83 21.42 -0.97 1.90
CA ALA A 83 21.93 -1.76 0.78
C ALA A 83 21.76 -3.29 0.96
N ASN A 84 21.27 -3.74 2.12
CA ASN A 84 21.13 -5.16 2.47
C ASN A 84 19.67 -5.65 2.54
N SER A 85 18.69 -4.88 2.08
CA SER A 85 17.28 -5.32 2.10
C SER A 85 17.08 -6.48 1.10
N GLY A 86 17.08 -7.71 1.60
CA GLY A 86 16.79 -8.92 0.83
C GLY A 86 15.29 -9.22 0.76
N PHE A 87 14.90 -10.14 -0.10
CA PHE A 87 13.53 -10.66 -0.12
C PHE A 87 13.42 -11.86 0.83
N PRO A 88 12.42 -11.92 1.72
CA PRO A 88 12.12 -13.16 2.43
C PRO A 88 11.93 -14.33 1.46
N LYS A 89 12.31 -15.53 1.91
CA LYS A 89 12.15 -16.76 1.11
C LYS A 89 10.73 -16.93 0.56
N GLY A 90 9.72 -16.60 1.38
CA GLY A 90 8.31 -16.64 1.00
C GLY A 90 8.02 -15.76 -0.22
N THR A 91 8.49 -14.51 -0.23
CA THR A 91 8.31 -13.57 -1.35
C THR A 91 8.89 -14.11 -2.65
N VAL A 92 10.11 -14.67 -2.62
CA VAL A 92 10.73 -15.24 -3.82
C VAL A 92 9.97 -16.48 -4.29
N GLN A 93 9.47 -17.29 -3.36
CA GLN A 93 8.65 -18.46 -3.68
C GLN A 93 7.33 -18.04 -4.35
N THR A 94 6.64 -17.02 -3.85
CA THR A 94 5.42 -16.49 -4.45
C THR A 94 5.64 -16.00 -5.89
N VAL A 95 6.75 -15.31 -6.16
CA VAL A 95 7.12 -14.90 -7.53
C VAL A 95 7.33 -16.11 -8.43
N LEU A 96 8.05 -17.13 -7.97
CA LEU A 96 8.27 -18.37 -8.73
C LEU A 96 6.96 -19.12 -9.01
N ASP A 97 6.10 -19.24 -8.01
CA ASP A 97 4.82 -19.92 -8.13
C ASP A 97 3.88 -19.17 -9.07
N GLY A 98 3.89 -17.83 -9.04
CA GLY A 98 3.18 -17.00 -10.01
C GLY A 98 3.62 -17.25 -11.45
N VAL A 99 4.94 -17.34 -11.68
CA VAL A 99 5.48 -17.68 -13.00
C VAL A 99 5.08 -19.10 -13.41
N ASN A 100 5.18 -20.09 -12.52
CA ASN A 100 4.81 -21.48 -12.81
C ASN A 100 3.32 -21.61 -13.17
N LYS A 101 2.43 -21.02 -12.35
CA LYS A 101 0.98 -20.98 -12.61
C LYS A 101 0.63 -20.30 -13.94
N SER A 102 1.42 -19.34 -14.41
CA SER A 102 1.19 -18.70 -15.71
C SER A 102 1.40 -19.67 -16.90
N PHE A 103 2.23 -20.71 -16.72
CA PHE A 103 2.40 -21.78 -17.70
C PHE A 103 1.29 -22.84 -17.57
N GLU A 104 0.90 -23.21 -16.34
CA GLU A 104 -0.19 -24.18 -16.08
C GLU A 104 -1.56 -23.68 -16.54
N LYS A 105 -1.87 -22.39 -16.35
CA LYS A 105 -3.11 -21.76 -16.87
C LYS A 105 -3.24 -21.82 -18.40
N LYS A 106 -2.14 -22.00 -19.14
CA LYS A 106 -2.21 -22.23 -20.59
C LYS A 106 -2.61 -23.68 -20.93
N GLU A 107 -2.52 -24.60 -19.99
CA GLU A 107 -2.81 -26.03 -20.16
C GLU A 107 -4.18 -26.44 -19.59
N GLU A 108 -4.66 -25.80 -18.51
CA GLU A 108 -5.94 -26.12 -17.85
C GLU A 108 -7.11 -25.17 -18.21
N ALA A 109 -7.46 -25.09 -19.49
CA ALA A 109 -8.62 -24.29 -19.94
C ALA A 109 -9.98 -25.02 -19.80
N ASP A 110 -10.14 -25.98 -18.88
CA ASP A 110 -11.27 -26.94 -18.92
C ASP A 110 -11.96 -27.24 -17.57
N SER A 111 -11.94 -26.31 -16.60
CA SER A 111 -12.74 -26.44 -15.37
C SER A 111 -13.82 -25.36 -15.26
N GLN A 112 -15.02 -25.78 -14.86
CA GLN A 112 -16.22 -24.94 -14.68
C GLN A 112 -15.91 -23.74 -13.77
N PRO A 113 -16.08 -22.48 -14.23
CA PRO A 113 -15.74 -21.33 -13.42
C PRO A 113 -16.76 -21.16 -12.29
N ILE A 114 -16.32 -21.35 -11.04
CA ILE A 114 -17.02 -20.74 -9.91
C ILE A 114 -17.07 -19.24 -10.21
N LYS A 115 -18.27 -18.64 -10.21
CA LYS A 115 -18.42 -17.19 -10.41
C LYS A 115 -17.79 -16.48 -9.22
N LYS A 116 -16.51 -16.10 -9.37
CA LYS A 116 -15.76 -15.39 -8.33
C LYS A 116 -16.34 -14.00 -8.14
N ILE A 117 -16.38 -13.55 -6.88
CA ILE A 117 -16.62 -12.15 -6.58
C ILE A 117 -15.34 -11.41 -6.94
N PRO A 118 -15.37 -10.44 -7.87
CA PRO A 118 -14.16 -9.72 -8.25
C PRO A 118 -13.59 -8.99 -7.03
N PHE A 119 -12.26 -8.99 -6.90
CA PHE A 119 -11.59 -8.35 -5.76
C PHE A 119 -11.91 -6.85 -5.65
N ASN A 120 -12.08 -6.16 -6.79
CA ASN A 120 -12.47 -4.76 -6.88
C ASN A 120 -13.77 -4.59 -7.66
N SER A 121 -14.49 -3.49 -7.38
CA SER A 121 -15.65 -3.08 -8.18
C SER A 121 -15.21 -2.76 -9.63
N PRO A 122 -16.03 -3.10 -10.65
CA PRO A 122 -15.69 -2.84 -12.06
C PRO A 122 -15.37 -1.38 -12.38
N GLU A 123 -15.87 -0.43 -11.59
CA GLU A 123 -15.58 0.99 -11.76
C GLU A 123 -14.08 1.34 -11.61
N TYR A 124 -13.32 0.53 -10.87
CA TYR A 124 -11.89 0.75 -10.65
C TYR A 124 -11.00 0.10 -11.72
N GLU A 125 -11.54 -0.77 -12.59
CA GLU A 125 -10.74 -1.54 -13.56
C GLU A 125 -9.93 -0.63 -14.49
N SER A 126 -10.53 0.45 -15.00
CA SER A 126 -9.86 1.36 -15.93
C SER A 126 -8.72 2.13 -15.26
N ILE A 127 -8.93 2.62 -14.03
CA ILE A 127 -7.92 3.39 -13.32
C ILE A 127 -6.79 2.49 -12.79
N MET A 128 -7.14 1.27 -12.35
CA MET A 128 -6.19 0.21 -12.00
C MET A 128 -5.31 -0.17 -13.19
N SER A 129 -5.90 -0.39 -14.36
CA SER A 129 -5.14 -0.72 -15.58
C SER A 129 -4.21 0.42 -15.99
N SER A 130 -4.56 1.67 -15.65
CA SER A 130 -3.73 2.84 -15.92
C SER A 130 -2.54 2.91 -14.94
N ALA A 131 -2.81 2.72 -13.65
CA ALA A 131 -1.79 2.66 -12.59
C ALA A 131 -0.80 1.49 -12.76
N LEU A 132 -1.27 0.35 -13.25
CA LEU A 132 -0.48 -0.85 -13.53
C LEU A 132 -0.01 -0.96 -14.99
N SER A 133 -0.12 0.12 -15.76
CA SER A 133 0.26 0.09 -17.18
C SER A 133 1.75 -0.22 -17.36
N THR A 134 2.08 -0.88 -18.47
CA THR A 134 3.48 -1.17 -18.83
C THR A 134 4.34 0.08 -18.93
N LYS A 135 3.75 1.22 -19.35
CA LYS A 135 4.42 2.52 -19.35
C LYS A 135 4.80 2.95 -17.93
N HIS A 136 3.86 2.85 -16.99
CA HIS A 136 4.10 3.18 -15.59
C HIS A 136 5.16 2.26 -14.95
N PHE A 137 5.19 0.98 -15.35
CA PHE A 137 6.16 0.00 -14.85
C PHE A 137 7.56 0.08 -15.49
N LEU A 138 7.68 0.53 -16.75
CA LEU A 138 8.96 0.54 -17.47
C LEU A 138 9.68 1.89 -17.45
N LEU A 139 8.97 2.97 -17.14
CA LEU A 139 9.51 4.33 -17.21
C LEU A 139 9.74 4.92 -15.80
N PRO A 140 10.90 5.56 -15.58
CA PRO A 140 11.14 6.42 -14.44
C PRO A 140 10.15 7.60 -14.45
N SER A 141 9.71 8.03 -13.26
CA SER A 141 8.86 9.22 -13.12
C SER A 141 9.52 10.23 -12.20
N TRP A 142 9.46 11.50 -12.56
CA TRP A 142 9.95 12.59 -11.70
C TRP A 142 9.02 12.79 -10.50
N SER A 143 9.59 12.84 -9.29
CA SER A 143 8.87 13.23 -8.08
C SER A 143 9.27 14.64 -7.69
N GLU A 144 8.34 15.60 -7.75
CA GLU A 144 8.57 16.98 -7.31
C GLU A 144 8.93 17.04 -5.82
N ALA A 145 8.24 16.26 -4.99
CA ALA A 145 8.44 16.25 -3.54
C ALA A 145 9.86 15.80 -3.14
N GLN A 146 10.40 14.83 -3.87
CA GLN A 146 11.71 14.25 -3.60
C GLN A 146 12.83 14.88 -4.44
N ASN A 147 12.47 15.67 -5.46
CA ASN A 147 13.38 16.28 -6.42
C ASN A 147 14.31 15.25 -7.10
N GLU A 148 13.75 14.08 -7.41
CA GLU A 148 14.46 12.97 -8.06
C GLU A 148 13.53 12.11 -8.92
N TYR A 149 14.13 11.33 -9.82
CA TYR A 149 13.40 10.26 -10.50
C TYR A 149 13.10 9.11 -9.54
N THR A 150 12.02 8.38 -9.82
CA THR A 150 11.57 7.23 -9.05
C THR A 150 11.33 6.03 -9.96
N ALA A 151 11.59 4.83 -9.43
CA ALA A 151 11.22 3.56 -10.04
C ALA A 151 9.78 3.19 -9.68
N PRO A 152 9.12 2.29 -10.42
CA PRO A 152 7.88 1.69 -9.93
C PRO A 152 8.18 0.86 -8.69
N ASN A 153 7.27 0.85 -7.73
CA ASN A 153 7.38 -0.06 -6.60
C ASN A 153 7.17 -1.50 -7.07
N PHE A 154 8.04 -2.42 -6.65
CA PHE A 154 7.93 -3.83 -7.03
C PHE A 154 6.65 -4.48 -6.50
N MET A 155 6.10 -3.97 -5.39
CA MET A 155 4.84 -4.42 -4.80
C MET A 155 3.60 -3.74 -5.37
N SER A 156 3.76 -2.80 -6.32
CA SER A 156 2.63 -2.09 -6.94
C SER A 156 1.53 -3.03 -7.48
N PRO A 157 1.82 -4.18 -8.12
CA PRO A 157 0.78 -5.13 -8.57
C PRO A 157 -0.09 -5.73 -7.46
N ILE A 158 0.39 -5.74 -6.21
CA ILE A 158 -0.33 -6.23 -5.03
C ILE A 158 -1.00 -5.05 -4.32
N ASN A 159 -0.24 -3.98 -4.11
CA ASN A 159 -0.67 -2.82 -3.34
C ASN A 159 -1.81 -2.06 -4.03
N ILE A 160 -1.69 -1.78 -5.34
CA ILE A 160 -2.68 -0.98 -6.09
C ILE A 160 -4.10 -1.59 -6.01
N PRO A 161 -4.32 -2.91 -6.26
CA PRO A 161 -5.63 -3.50 -6.05
C PRO A 161 -6.18 -3.31 -4.63
N VAL A 162 -5.35 -3.46 -3.61
CA VAL A 162 -5.76 -3.31 -2.20
C VAL A 162 -6.13 -1.86 -1.89
N LEU A 163 -5.34 -0.90 -2.36
CA LEU A 163 -5.60 0.53 -2.18
C LEU A 163 -6.91 0.98 -2.84
N TYR A 164 -7.24 0.48 -4.03
CA TYR A 164 -8.53 0.79 -4.66
C TYR A 164 -9.70 0.12 -3.97
N ARG A 165 -9.50 -1.08 -3.40
CA ARG A 165 -10.52 -1.74 -2.56
C ARG A 165 -10.84 -0.92 -1.31
N ALA A 166 -9.81 -0.40 -0.66
CA ALA A 166 -9.88 0.48 0.50
C ALA A 166 -10.26 1.93 0.15
N GLY A 167 -10.32 2.27 -1.14
CA GLY A 167 -10.38 3.63 -1.66
C GLY A 167 -11.38 4.54 -0.92
N PRO A 168 -12.67 4.17 -0.85
CA PRO A 168 -13.68 5.00 -0.18
C PRO A 168 -13.32 5.34 1.28
N SER A 169 -12.73 4.39 1.99
CA SER A 169 -12.35 4.50 3.40
C SER A 169 -11.08 5.33 3.64
N ILE A 170 -10.16 5.34 2.67
CA ILE A 170 -8.93 6.15 2.70
C ILE A 170 -9.09 7.50 1.98
N GLY A 171 -10.30 7.84 1.53
CA GLY A 171 -10.63 9.12 0.90
C GLY A 171 -10.22 9.22 -0.58
N VAL A 172 -10.22 8.10 -1.30
CA VAL A 172 -9.85 7.96 -2.70
C VAL A 172 -11.01 7.34 -3.50
N ASN A 173 -11.38 7.94 -4.63
CA ASN A 173 -12.43 7.42 -5.51
C ASN A 173 -11.88 6.84 -6.82
N SER A 174 -12.76 6.28 -7.65
CA SER A 174 -12.42 5.61 -8.93
C SER A 174 -11.81 6.52 -10.01
N LYS A 175 -11.70 7.83 -9.77
CA LYS A 175 -11.11 8.81 -10.69
C LYS A 175 -9.70 9.22 -10.29
N VAL A 176 -9.26 8.87 -9.09
CA VAL A 176 -7.96 9.27 -8.54
C VAL A 176 -6.92 8.26 -8.95
N LEU A 177 -5.86 8.73 -9.60
CA LEU A 177 -4.73 7.88 -9.96
C LEU A 177 -3.80 7.72 -8.75
N ILE A 178 -3.54 6.46 -8.36
CA ILE A 178 -2.52 6.12 -7.37
C ILE A 178 -1.24 5.69 -8.08
N SER A 179 -0.16 6.44 -7.85
CA SER A 179 1.19 6.14 -8.33
C SER A 179 2.04 5.55 -7.21
N ASP A 180 2.24 4.23 -7.22
CA ASP A 180 3.08 3.52 -6.24
C ASP A 180 4.53 3.37 -6.75
N ARG A 181 5.44 4.15 -6.14
CA ARG A 181 6.82 4.34 -6.60
C ARG A 181 7.82 4.00 -5.50
N SER A 182 9.07 3.80 -5.90
CA SER A 182 10.20 3.60 -5.00
C SER A 182 11.40 4.44 -5.43
N ARG A 183 12.18 4.87 -4.44
CA ARG A 183 13.50 5.45 -4.64
C ARG A 183 14.58 4.42 -4.33
N ILE A 184 15.71 4.55 -5.00
CA ILE A 184 16.88 3.70 -4.78
C ILE A 184 17.88 4.53 -3.99
N SER A 185 18.16 4.13 -2.75
CA SER A 185 18.87 4.92 -1.72
C SER A 185 20.32 5.35 -2.07
N SER A 186 20.80 5.10 -3.28
CA SER A 186 22.17 5.36 -3.73
C SER A 186 22.33 6.51 -4.73
N SER A 187 21.27 7.21 -5.12
CA SER A 187 21.39 8.38 -6.00
C SER A 187 21.90 9.60 -5.24
N GLN A 188 23.21 9.68 -5.04
CA GLN A 188 23.82 10.98 -4.73
C GLN A 188 23.51 11.95 -5.87
N TYR A 189 22.88 13.08 -5.52
CA TYR A 189 22.45 14.13 -6.42
C TYR A 189 23.64 14.66 -7.23
N SER A 190 23.68 14.30 -8.50
CA SER A 190 24.69 14.81 -9.41
C SER A 190 24.14 14.89 -10.82
N ILE A 191 24.58 15.92 -11.56
CA ILE A 191 24.38 16.04 -13.01
C ILE A 191 24.82 14.75 -13.72
N LEU A 192 25.89 14.10 -13.22
CA LEU A 192 26.41 12.83 -13.75
C LEU A 192 25.42 11.66 -13.59
N SER A 193 24.59 11.68 -12.55
CA SER A 193 23.55 10.67 -12.32
C SER A 193 22.25 10.96 -13.09
N GLY A 194 22.15 12.13 -13.73
CA GLY A 194 20.91 12.63 -14.33
C GLY A 194 19.79 12.81 -13.30
N TYR A 195 20.12 13.29 -12.09
CA TYR A 195 19.18 13.37 -10.96
C TYR A 195 18.54 12.01 -10.62
N GLY A 196 19.34 10.94 -10.65
CA GLY A 196 18.89 9.58 -10.37
C GLY A 196 18.29 8.82 -11.57
N PHE A 197 18.05 9.48 -12.71
CA PHE A 197 17.45 8.82 -13.89
C PHE A 197 18.25 7.59 -14.37
N ILE A 198 19.57 7.74 -14.51
CA ILE A 198 20.45 6.69 -15.05
C ILE A 198 20.44 5.43 -14.14
N PRO A 199 20.73 5.52 -12.83
CA PRO A 199 20.72 4.33 -11.98
C PRO A 199 19.33 3.70 -11.86
N ILE A 200 18.26 4.50 -11.91
CA ILE A 200 16.89 3.99 -11.86
C ILE A 200 16.54 3.23 -13.13
N GLN A 201 16.85 3.78 -14.30
CA GLN A 201 16.60 3.08 -15.56
C GLN A 201 17.41 1.77 -15.62
N ALA A 202 18.66 1.77 -15.15
CA ALA A 202 19.48 0.57 -15.06
C ALA A 202 18.88 -0.47 -14.11
N ALA A 203 18.35 -0.06 -12.95
CA ALA A 203 17.69 -0.94 -12.01
C ALA A 203 16.40 -1.55 -12.60
N ILE A 204 15.56 -0.76 -13.26
CA ILE A 204 14.33 -1.23 -13.94
C ILE A 204 14.69 -2.27 -15.00
N LEU A 205 15.66 -1.96 -15.88
CA LEU A 205 16.09 -2.89 -16.92
C LEU A 205 16.67 -4.18 -16.33
N SER A 206 17.45 -4.08 -15.25
CA SER A 206 18.02 -5.25 -14.57
C SER A 206 16.94 -6.13 -13.94
N PHE A 207 15.96 -5.51 -13.29
CA PHE A 207 14.81 -6.22 -12.72
C PHE A 207 13.99 -6.94 -13.80
N MET A 208 13.70 -6.25 -14.91
CA MET A 208 12.96 -6.82 -16.04
C MET A 208 13.72 -7.95 -16.73
N PHE A 209 15.03 -7.80 -16.89
CA PHE A 209 15.89 -8.85 -17.39
C PHE A 209 15.86 -10.08 -16.46
N GLY A 210 15.94 -9.87 -15.14
CA GLY A 210 15.81 -10.92 -14.13
C GLY A 210 14.49 -11.68 -14.24
N LEU A 211 13.34 -10.99 -14.33
CA LEU A 211 12.04 -11.64 -14.53
C LEU A 211 11.95 -12.41 -15.85
N THR A 212 12.55 -11.88 -16.92
CA THR A 212 12.60 -12.56 -18.22
C THR A 212 13.43 -13.84 -18.16
N LEU A 213 14.54 -13.84 -17.41
CA LEU A 213 15.34 -15.06 -17.20
C LEU A 213 14.55 -16.16 -16.46
N LEU A 214 13.60 -15.80 -15.59
CA LEU A 214 12.72 -16.79 -14.93
C LEU A 214 11.79 -17.51 -15.91
N LEU A 215 11.61 -17.05 -17.14
CA LEU A 215 10.88 -17.81 -18.15
C LEU A 215 11.64 -19.08 -18.56
N LEU A 216 12.98 -19.08 -18.43
CA LEU A 216 13.83 -20.21 -18.76
C LEU A 216 13.74 -21.30 -17.67
N PRO A 217 13.31 -22.53 -18.00
CA PRO A 217 13.27 -23.65 -17.06
C PRO A 217 14.57 -23.94 -16.29
N PRO A 218 15.78 -23.89 -16.90
CA PRO A 218 17.01 -24.14 -16.14
C PRO A 218 17.27 -23.08 -15.06
N VAL A 219 16.94 -21.81 -15.33
CA VAL A 219 17.08 -20.72 -14.35
C VAL A 219 16.11 -20.92 -13.19
N ARG A 220 14.85 -21.27 -13.46
CA ARG A 220 13.87 -21.59 -12.40
C ARG A 220 14.32 -22.73 -11.51
N LYS A 221 14.76 -23.86 -12.11
CA LYS A 221 15.25 -25.02 -11.34
C LYS A 221 16.49 -24.68 -10.52
N MET A 222 17.39 -23.86 -11.05
CA MET A 222 18.54 -23.36 -10.32
C MET A 222 18.11 -22.50 -9.13
N LEU A 223 17.21 -21.53 -9.35
CA LEU A 223 16.73 -20.64 -8.28
C LEU A 223 15.98 -21.43 -7.20
N GLN A 224 15.13 -22.39 -7.56
CA GLN A 224 14.47 -23.29 -6.61
C GLN A 224 15.48 -24.06 -5.74
N ARG A 225 16.58 -24.56 -6.33
CA ARG A 225 17.65 -25.22 -5.57
C ARG A 225 18.35 -24.24 -4.63
N MET A 226 18.64 -23.03 -5.08
CA MET A 226 19.27 -21.99 -4.26
C MET A 226 18.36 -21.57 -3.10
N LEU A 227 17.04 -21.50 -3.32
CA LEU A 227 16.06 -21.16 -2.29
C LEU A 227 15.95 -22.18 -1.16
N ASN A 228 16.31 -23.43 -1.40
CA ASN A 228 16.33 -24.44 -0.34
C ASN A 228 17.38 -24.10 0.73
N THR A 229 18.49 -23.46 0.35
CA THR A 229 19.57 -23.03 1.24
C THR A 229 19.51 -21.55 1.59
N TYR A 230 18.68 -20.76 0.92
CA TYR A 230 18.53 -19.35 1.17
C TYR A 230 17.74 -19.10 2.46
N SER A 231 18.32 -18.31 3.33
CA SER A 231 17.68 -17.73 4.51
C SER A 231 17.96 -16.24 4.52
N TYR A 232 16.97 -15.48 4.98
CA TYR A 232 17.08 -14.05 5.17
C TYR A 232 16.45 -13.73 6.51
N ASP A 233 17.29 -13.38 7.47
CA ASP A 233 16.89 -13.16 8.87
C ASP A 233 16.41 -11.73 9.13
N GLY A 234 16.38 -10.90 8.09
CA GLY A 234 16.06 -9.48 8.19
C GLY A 234 17.21 -8.61 8.70
N HIS A 235 17.00 -7.31 8.68
CA HIS A 235 17.91 -6.31 9.20
C HIS A 235 17.16 -5.37 10.15
N ALA A 236 17.28 -5.62 11.45
CA ALA A 236 16.62 -4.83 12.50
C ALA A 236 16.96 -3.33 12.44
N ASN A 237 18.20 -3.00 12.09
CA ASN A 237 18.67 -1.61 11.98
C ASN A 237 18.28 -0.94 10.64
N GLY A 238 17.59 -1.67 9.75
CA GLY A 238 17.02 -1.09 8.55
C GLY A 238 15.94 -0.06 8.88
N LYS A 239 15.58 0.74 7.88
CA LYS A 239 14.44 1.65 7.97
C LYS A 239 13.70 1.64 6.66
N VAL A 240 12.38 1.63 6.75
CA VAL A 240 11.46 1.92 5.67
C VAL A 240 11.05 3.38 5.81
N ILE A 241 11.15 4.14 4.73
CA ILE A 241 10.62 5.49 4.64
C ILE A 241 9.53 5.47 3.57
N LEU A 242 8.36 6.00 3.89
CA LEU A 242 7.28 6.20 2.94
C LEU A 242 6.89 7.67 2.94
N ASP A 243 7.06 8.31 1.78
CA ASP A 243 6.56 9.65 1.52
C ASP A 243 5.29 9.57 0.68
N THR A 244 4.20 10.10 1.19
CA THR A 244 2.90 10.16 0.54
C THR A 244 2.56 11.61 0.21
N GLU A 245 2.28 11.88 -1.06
CA GLU A 245 1.76 13.15 -1.55
C GLU A 245 0.36 12.93 -2.14
N VAL A 246 -0.62 13.70 -1.66
CA VAL A 246 -1.94 13.79 -2.27
C VAL A 246 -2.14 15.20 -2.80
N THR A 247 -2.66 15.34 -4.02
CA THR A 247 -2.87 16.65 -4.63
C THR A 247 -4.34 16.93 -4.85
N SER A 248 -4.69 18.21 -4.77
CA SER A 248 -6.00 18.74 -5.11
C SER A 248 -5.87 19.96 -6.01
N LEU A 249 -6.86 20.15 -6.86
CA LEU A 249 -7.05 21.34 -7.68
C LEU A 249 -8.42 21.91 -7.34
N ILE A 250 -8.43 23.11 -6.76
CA ILE A 250 -9.65 23.87 -6.47
C ILE A 250 -9.71 25.05 -7.44
N SER A 251 -10.72 25.02 -8.31
CA SER A 251 -10.99 26.10 -9.27
C SER A 251 -11.88 27.15 -8.62
N HIS A 252 -11.41 28.39 -8.59
CA HIS A 252 -12.23 29.55 -8.21
C HIS A 252 -12.89 30.17 -9.44
N SER A 253 -14.06 30.80 -9.26
CA SER A 253 -14.75 31.53 -10.33
C SER A 253 -13.94 32.70 -10.91
N SER A 254 -12.87 33.12 -10.22
CA SER A 254 -11.93 34.17 -10.64
C SER A 254 -10.56 33.59 -10.98
N ASN A 255 -10.44 32.99 -12.16
CA ASN A 255 -9.24 32.85 -13.01
C ASN A 255 -7.90 32.27 -12.50
N SER A 256 -7.76 31.75 -11.27
CA SER A 256 -6.59 30.94 -10.92
C SER A 256 -6.97 29.65 -10.19
N ASP A 257 -6.59 28.51 -10.77
CA ASP A 257 -6.65 27.22 -10.10
C ASP A 257 -5.60 27.17 -9.00
N GLU A 258 -6.02 26.81 -7.79
CA GLU A 258 -5.12 26.63 -6.67
C GLU A 258 -4.74 25.16 -6.53
N LYS A 259 -3.43 24.90 -6.49
CA LYS A 259 -2.90 23.56 -6.24
C LYS A 259 -2.65 23.41 -4.75
N TRP A 260 -3.31 22.42 -4.17
CA TRP A 260 -3.14 22.03 -2.77
C TRP A 260 -2.44 20.68 -2.69
N LYS A 261 -1.58 20.50 -1.70
CA LYS A 261 -0.92 19.22 -1.42
C LYS A 261 -1.08 18.84 0.05
N GLY A 262 -1.49 17.61 0.32
CA GLY A 262 -1.37 16.96 1.62
C GLY A 262 -0.18 16.03 1.61
N LEU A 263 0.59 16.01 2.69
CA LEU A 263 1.83 15.26 2.83
C LEU A 263 1.77 14.40 4.09
N SER A 264 2.19 13.15 3.97
CA SER A 264 2.47 12.27 5.10
C SER A 264 3.82 11.60 4.86
N ARG A 265 4.72 11.69 5.83
CA ARG A 265 5.99 10.98 5.85
C ARG A 265 5.99 10.01 7.02
N MET A 266 6.29 8.76 6.73
CA MET A 266 6.47 7.72 7.75
C MET A 266 7.87 7.15 7.68
N VAL A 267 8.49 6.98 8.84
CA VAL A 267 9.76 6.27 9.02
C VAL A 267 9.49 5.11 9.97
N LEU A 268 9.49 3.90 9.42
CA LEU A 268 9.23 2.66 10.14
C LEU A 268 10.55 1.93 10.39
N PRO A 269 10.82 1.43 11.60
CA PRO A 269 12.04 0.71 11.90
C PRO A 269 12.02 -0.71 11.33
N GLY A 270 13.20 -1.24 11.05
CA GLY A 270 13.39 -2.56 10.47
C GLY A 270 13.40 -2.58 8.94
N ASP A 271 13.93 -3.65 8.38
CA ASP A 271 13.82 -3.94 6.96
C ASP A 271 12.36 -4.27 6.58
N PRO A 272 11.96 -4.01 5.32
CA PRO A 272 10.58 -4.21 4.88
C PRO A 272 10.11 -5.66 5.00
N GLY A 273 10.99 -6.63 4.78
CA GLY A 273 10.60 -8.03 4.63
C GLY A 273 10.30 -8.76 5.94
N VAL A 274 10.98 -8.41 7.03
CA VAL A 274 10.88 -9.14 8.30
C VAL A 274 10.45 -8.22 9.44
N TYR A 275 11.30 -7.28 9.85
CA TYR A 275 11.08 -6.51 11.07
C TYR A 275 9.94 -5.49 10.93
N CYS A 276 9.92 -4.71 9.85
CA CYS A 276 8.86 -3.74 9.60
C CYS A 276 7.51 -4.44 9.40
N THR A 277 7.48 -5.53 8.63
CA THR A 277 6.26 -6.33 8.45
C THR A 277 5.75 -6.92 9.77
N GLY A 278 6.63 -7.42 10.63
CA GLY A 278 6.24 -7.92 11.95
C GLY A 278 5.67 -6.83 12.86
N LEU A 279 6.29 -5.65 12.86
CA LEU A 279 5.82 -4.47 13.59
C LEU A 279 4.42 -4.03 13.15
N LEU A 280 4.19 -3.97 11.83
CA LEU A 280 2.89 -3.61 11.25
C LEU A 280 1.82 -4.65 11.63
N GLY A 281 2.13 -5.94 11.51
CA GLY A 281 1.22 -7.01 11.89
C GLY A 281 0.85 -6.98 13.38
N ALA A 282 1.84 -6.72 14.25
CA ALA A 282 1.62 -6.57 15.68
C ALA A 282 0.74 -5.35 16.01
N SER A 283 0.95 -4.23 15.31
CA SER A 283 0.16 -3.01 15.49
C SER A 283 -1.29 -3.23 15.05
N VAL A 284 -1.52 -3.85 13.89
CA VAL A 284 -2.87 -4.20 13.42
C VAL A 284 -3.57 -5.14 14.39
N ALA A 285 -2.88 -6.18 14.89
CA ALA A 285 -3.45 -7.09 15.86
C ALA A 285 -3.82 -6.41 17.19
N SER A 286 -3.01 -5.42 17.62
CA SER A 286 -3.26 -4.66 18.85
C SER A 286 -4.49 -3.75 18.70
N VAL A 287 -4.63 -3.03 17.57
CA VAL A 287 -5.83 -2.24 17.29
C VAL A 287 -7.07 -3.14 17.21
N LEU A 288 -6.97 -4.28 16.54
CA LEU A 288 -8.07 -5.25 16.45
C LEU A 288 -8.50 -5.76 17.83
N LEU A 289 -7.57 -6.00 18.74
CA LEU A 289 -7.87 -6.39 20.12
C LEU A 289 -8.57 -5.25 20.88
N ASP A 290 -8.01 -4.05 20.86
CA ASP A 290 -8.55 -2.91 21.63
C ASP A 290 -9.94 -2.49 21.16
N THR A 291 -10.15 -2.43 19.84
CA THR A 291 -11.44 -2.03 19.25
C THR A 291 -12.56 -3.06 19.46
N THR A 292 -12.21 -4.32 19.72
CA THR A 292 -13.19 -5.41 19.94
C THR A 292 -13.42 -5.72 21.42
N THR A 293 -12.49 -5.34 22.30
CA THR A 293 -12.62 -5.54 23.76
C THR A 293 -13.17 -4.32 24.48
N THR A 294 -12.77 -3.11 24.08
CA THR A 294 -13.16 -1.86 24.74
C THR A 294 -14.65 -1.54 24.55
N THR A 295 -15.29 -2.02 23.48
CA THR A 295 -16.73 -1.85 23.25
C THR A 295 -17.60 -2.53 24.32
N THR A 296 -17.03 -3.44 25.13
CA THR A 296 -17.76 -4.16 26.19
C THR A 296 -17.56 -3.58 27.59
N ALA A 297 -16.65 -2.62 27.78
CA ALA A 297 -16.33 -2.04 29.07
C ALA A 297 -16.40 -0.51 29.05
N GLU A 298 -17.41 -0.01 29.76
CA GLU A 298 -17.54 1.35 30.30
C GLU A 298 -18.04 2.49 29.39
N THR A 299 -19.15 3.04 29.88
CA THR A 299 -19.85 4.25 29.51
C THR A 299 -19.05 5.51 29.86
N ASP A 300 -18.00 5.82 29.09
CA ASP A 300 -17.40 7.17 29.12
C ASP A 300 -17.44 7.80 27.72
N SER A 301 -18.37 8.74 27.55
CA SER A 301 -18.95 9.15 26.27
C SER A 301 -18.12 10.18 25.48
N THR A 302 -16.78 10.11 25.53
CA THR A 302 -15.94 11.12 24.85
C THR A 302 -14.96 10.57 23.82
N LYS A 303 -14.70 9.26 23.76
CA LYS A 303 -13.90 8.58 22.71
C LYS A 303 -14.33 7.12 22.50
N ALA A 304 -15.57 6.89 22.09
CA ALA A 304 -16.06 5.53 21.85
C ALA A 304 -15.48 4.99 20.53
N THR A 305 -14.53 4.07 20.61
CA THR A 305 -14.06 3.30 19.44
C THR A 305 -15.20 2.41 18.93
N LEU A 306 -15.44 2.45 17.61
CA LEU A 306 -16.41 1.57 16.97
C LEU A 306 -15.74 0.25 16.60
N PRO A 307 -16.46 -0.89 16.61
CA PRO A 307 -15.89 -2.14 16.16
C PRO A 307 -15.41 -2.03 14.70
N PRO A 308 -14.40 -2.81 14.30
CA PRO A 308 -13.93 -2.84 12.92
C PRO A 308 -15.01 -3.41 11.99
N LEU A 309 -14.91 -3.11 10.70
CA LEU A 309 -15.79 -3.70 9.69
C LEU A 309 -15.71 -5.24 9.70
N SER A 310 -16.87 -5.88 9.75
CA SER A 310 -16.98 -7.33 9.61
C SER A 310 -16.85 -7.76 8.15
N GLY A 311 -16.23 -8.91 7.90
CA GLY A 311 -15.92 -9.39 6.54
C GLY A 311 -14.44 -9.21 6.20
N PHE A 312 -14.13 -9.32 4.90
CA PHE A 312 -12.77 -9.16 4.38
C PHE A 312 -12.47 -7.71 4.00
N HIS A 313 -11.60 -7.11 4.78
CA HIS A 313 -11.16 -5.73 4.64
C HIS A 313 -9.65 -5.65 4.85
N SER A 314 -8.96 -4.77 4.13
CA SER A 314 -7.60 -4.42 4.51
C SER A 314 -7.61 -3.69 5.86
N PRO A 315 -6.49 -3.61 6.59
CA PRO A 315 -6.51 -3.19 7.98
C PRO A 315 -7.02 -1.77 8.18
N VAL A 316 -6.52 -0.80 7.40
CA VAL A 316 -6.94 0.60 7.53
C VAL A 316 -8.38 0.78 7.07
N ASP A 317 -8.80 0.07 6.01
CA ASP A 317 -10.21 0.02 5.59
C ASP A 317 -11.12 -0.47 6.72
N ALA A 318 -10.76 -1.56 7.39
CA ALA A 318 -11.54 -2.11 8.49
C ALA A 318 -11.65 -1.16 9.68
N PHE A 319 -10.59 -0.40 9.97
CA PHE A 319 -10.53 0.57 11.05
C PHE A 319 -11.21 1.91 10.71
N SER A 320 -11.54 2.16 9.44
CA SER A 320 -12.18 3.40 9.00
C SER A 320 -13.58 3.66 9.58
N THR A 321 -14.17 2.69 10.30
CA THR A 321 -15.45 2.87 11.01
C THR A 321 -15.43 4.01 12.01
N SER A 322 -14.25 4.30 12.60
CA SER A 322 -14.03 5.47 13.46
C SER A 322 -12.64 6.04 13.20
N PRO A 323 -12.50 7.38 13.08
CA PRO A 323 -11.18 8.03 13.05
C PRO A 323 -10.29 7.64 14.23
N ASP A 324 -10.89 7.41 15.41
CA ASP A 324 -10.16 7.01 16.61
C ASP A 324 -9.43 5.66 16.45
N ASN A 325 -9.95 4.74 15.63
CA ASN A 325 -9.32 3.45 15.41
C ASN A 325 -8.05 3.56 14.54
N VAL A 326 -8.07 4.47 13.55
CA VAL A 326 -6.89 4.75 12.73
C VAL A 326 -5.85 5.54 13.52
N ASP A 327 -6.30 6.46 14.38
CA ASP A 327 -5.44 7.19 15.31
C ASP A 327 -4.80 6.22 16.35
N LEU A 328 -5.48 5.14 16.76
CA LEU A 328 -4.88 4.06 17.56
C LEU A 328 -3.78 3.31 16.81
N LEU A 329 -3.95 3.04 15.51
CA LEU A 329 -2.89 2.43 14.69
C LEU A 329 -1.63 3.30 14.66
N GLU A 330 -1.80 4.61 14.43
CA GLU A 330 -0.70 5.58 14.51
C GLU A 330 -0.04 5.59 15.89
N ALA A 331 -0.81 5.53 16.97
CA ALA A 331 -0.30 5.49 18.33
C ALA A 331 0.56 4.24 18.61
N TYR A 332 0.11 3.05 18.19
CA TYR A 332 0.91 1.82 18.34
C TYR A 332 2.19 1.85 17.51
N LEU A 333 2.13 2.33 16.27
CA LEU A 333 3.31 2.48 15.44
C LEU A 333 4.33 3.41 16.11
N THR A 334 3.86 4.53 16.67
CA THR A 334 4.69 5.50 17.39
C THR A 334 5.31 4.90 18.65
N GLN A 335 4.57 4.07 19.40
CA GLN A 335 5.11 3.34 20.55
C GLN A 335 6.19 2.33 20.15
N MET A 336 6.15 1.83 18.91
CA MET A 336 7.16 0.93 18.32
C MET A 336 8.22 1.70 17.52
N ASP A 337 8.58 2.91 17.95
CA ASP A 337 9.64 3.76 17.38
C ASP A 337 9.43 4.21 15.92
N SER A 338 8.21 4.12 15.40
CA SER A 338 7.87 4.73 14.10
C SER A 338 7.72 6.24 14.23
N GLN A 339 8.13 6.98 13.21
CA GLN A 339 7.96 8.43 13.15
C GLN A 339 7.00 8.78 12.03
N ILE A 340 5.94 9.51 12.36
CA ILE A 340 4.94 9.97 11.39
C ILE A 340 4.91 11.50 11.44
N THR A 341 5.05 12.13 10.28
CA THR A 341 4.97 13.59 10.15
C THR A 341 4.00 13.97 9.06
N LEU A 342 3.13 14.92 9.37
CA LEU A 342 2.11 15.43 8.47
C LEU A 342 2.47 16.83 8.00
N GLY A 343 2.04 17.17 6.79
CA GLY A 343 2.18 18.51 6.26
C GLY A 343 1.11 18.82 5.22
N ALA A 344 0.95 20.10 4.92
CA ALA A 344 0.15 20.54 3.79
C ALA A 344 0.77 21.80 3.18
N THR A 345 0.62 21.97 1.86
CA THR A 345 1.11 23.15 1.15
C THR A 345 0.06 23.65 0.17
N ARG A 346 0.08 24.96 -0.08
CA ARG A 346 -0.74 25.66 -1.06
C ARG A 346 0.17 26.40 -2.02
N SER A 347 -0.11 26.31 -3.31
CA SER A 347 0.55 27.09 -4.35
C SER A 347 -0.48 27.67 -5.30
N SER A 348 -0.44 28.99 -5.49
CA SER A 348 -1.15 29.67 -6.57
C SER A 348 -0.32 29.56 -7.85
N LYS A 349 -0.96 29.17 -8.96
CA LYS A 349 -0.35 29.28 -10.28
C LYS A 349 -0.21 30.73 -10.74
#